data_AF-A0A813I367-F1
#
_entry.id   AF-A0A813I367-F1
#
_cell.length_a   1.000
_cell.length_b   1.000
_cell.length_c   1.000
_cell.angle_alpha   90.00
_cell.angle_beta   90.00
_cell.angle_gamma   90.00
#
_symmetry.space_group_name_H-M   'P 1'
#
loop_
_entity.id
_entity.type
_entity.pdbx_description
1 polymer ?
#
loop_
_entity_poly.entity_id
_entity_poly.type
_entity_poly.pdbx_seq_one_letter_code
_entity_poly.pdbx_strand_id
1 'polypeptide(L)'
;MVQHRHSEQVAPAATGVESKAELTEILRKDRALLATLPGLLQAQEWEAVRQVLKAPPVNYLWNLGESKNTVKKVGEVTDDASYFDLAEELSGALQLCDQFTYDNVFIPFQPGNGKVKIKEPTEQVTTAIATLDGVLKALS
;
A
#
# COMPACT_ATOMS: atom_id res chain seq x y z
N MET A 1 60.34 0.98 -4.31
CA MET A 1 59.41 0.41 -3.31
C MET A 1 58.46 1.53 -2.92
N VAL A 2 57.28 1.69 -3.54
CA VAL A 2 56.07 0.84 -3.43
C VAL A 2 55.78 0.72 -1.92
N GLN A 3 54.80 1.38 -1.31
CA GLN A 3 53.37 1.32 -1.60
C GLN A 3 52.52 2.41 -0.91
N HIS A 4 51.53 2.89 -1.68
CA HIS A 4 50.14 3.17 -1.34
C HIS A 4 49.80 4.22 -0.26
N ARG A 5 49.51 5.44 -0.76
CA ARG A 5 48.47 6.30 -0.21
C ARG A 5 47.17 5.49 -0.14
N HIS A 6 46.62 5.32 1.06
CA HIS A 6 45.22 4.93 1.23
C HIS A 6 44.37 6.11 0.75
N SER A 7 43.94 6.04 -0.49
CA SER A 7 42.81 6.82 -0.96
C SER A 7 41.57 6.21 -0.31
N GLU A 8 41.10 6.80 0.79
CA GLU A 8 39.76 6.53 1.28
C GLU A 8 38.79 7.04 0.23
N GLN A 9 38.32 6.12 -0.60
CA GLN A 9 37.29 6.35 -1.58
C GLN A 9 35.99 6.47 -0.80
N VAL A 10 35.62 7.69 -0.41
CA VAL A 10 34.30 7.99 0.11
C VAL A 10 33.32 7.75 -1.04
N ALA A 11 32.67 6.58 -1.03
CA ALA A 11 31.56 6.30 -1.92
C ALA A 11 30.46 7.36 -1.67
N PRO A 12 29.90 8.00 -2.71
CA PRO A 12 28.74 8.85 -2.49
C PRO A 12 27.59 7.97 -1.96
N ALA A 13 27.05 8.34 -0.80
CA ALA A 13 25.81 7.80 -0.31
C ALA A 13 24.73 8.05 -1.38
N ALA A 14 24.29 6.98 -2.05
CA ALA A 14 23.16 7.03 -2.96
C ALA A 14 21.89 7.28 -2.15
N THR A 15 21.56 8.53 -1.88
CA THR A 15 20.16 8.94 -1.72
C THR A 15 19.53 8.92 -3.12
N GLY A 16 19.37 7.72 -3.67
CA GLY A 16 18.78 7.52 -4.99
C GLY A 16 17.28 7.76 -4.90
N VAL A 17 16.79 8.74 -5.66
CA VAL A 17 15.36 8.81 -6.00
C VAL A 17 14.99 7.48 -6.63
N GLU A 18 14.00 6.78 -6.07
CA GLU A 18 13.50 5.51 -6.61
C GLU A 18 13.05 5.74 -8.05
N SER A 19 13.52 4.92 -8.98
CA SER A 19 13.16 5.04 -10.38
C SER A 19 11.69 4.64 -10.62
N LYS A 20 11.09 5.13 -11.72
CA LYS A 20 9.75 4.71 -12.16
C LYS A 20 9.61 3.18 -12.19
N ALA A 21 10.63 2.48 -12.68
CA ALA A 21 10.62 1.02 -12.79
C ALA A 21 10.59 0.32 -11.43
N GLU A 22 11.38 0.80 -10.46
CA GLU A 22 11.39 0.29 -9.09
C GLU A 22 10.05 0.54 -8.39
N LEU A 23 9.51 1.75 -8.51
CA LEU A 23 8.21 2.10 -7.95
C LEU A 23 7.08 1.26 -8.57
N THR A 24 7.12 1.04 -9.89
CA THR A 24 6.15 0.16 -10.58
C THR A 24 6.21 -1.27 -10.05
N GLU A 25 7.41 -1.79 -9.77
CA GLU A 25 7.57 -3.13 -9.22
C GLU A 25 7.08 -3.24 -7.77
N ILE A 26 7.24 -2.19 -6.97
CA ILE A 26 6.62 -2.10 -5.64
C ILE A 26 5.09 -2.16 -5.76
N LEU A 27 4.50 -1.35 -6.65
CA LEU A 27 3.05 -1.32 -6.86
C LEU A 27 2.48 -2.66 -7.36
N ARG A 28 3.24 -3.43 -8.15
CA ARG A 28 2.85 -4.80 -8.53
C ARG A 28 2.82 -5.75 -7.33
N LYS A 29 3.77 -5.62 -6.41
CA LYS A 29 3.79 -6.41 -5.17
C LYS A 29 2.62 -6.02 -4.26
N ASP A 30 2.35 -4.73 -4.11
CA ASP A 30 1.16 -4.22 -3.41
C ASP A 30 -0.11 -4.85 -4.00
N ARG A 31 -0.24 -4.82 -5.32
CA ARG A 31 -1.41 -5.37 -6.02
C ARG A 31 -1.59 -6.87 -5.81
N ALA A 32 -0.49 -7.63 -5.83
CA ALA A 32 -0.50 -9.06 -5.56
C ALA A 32 -0.93 -9.37 -4.12
N LEU A 33 -0.48 -8.58 -3.14
CA LEU A 33 -0.90 -8.71 -1.74
C LEU A 33 -2.39 -8.36 -1.56
N LEU A 34 -2.84 -7.24 -2.13
CA LEU A 34 -4.25 -6.84 -2.07
C LEU A 34 -5.18 -7.89 -2.72
N ALA A 35 -4.71 -8.61 -3.74
CA ALA A 35 -5.47 -9.69 -4.38
C ALA A 35 -5.86 -10.83 -3.43
N THR A 36 -5.15 -10.99 -2.32
CA THR A 36 -5.43 -12.03 -1.32
C THR A 36 -6.56 -11.65 -0.36
N LEU A 37 -6.81 -10.35 -0.16
CA LEU A 37 -7.72 -9.84 0.85
C LEU A 37 -9.19 -10.31 0.69
N PRO A 38 -9.77 -10.40 -0.52
CA PRO A 38 -11.14 -10.89 -0.66
C PRO A 38 -11.34 -12.30 -0.08
N GLY A 39 -10.35 -13.18 -0.24
CA GLY A 39 -10.39 -14.54 0.32
C GLY A 39 -10.31 -14.52 1.85
N LEU A 40 -9.38 -13.74 2.40
CA LEU A 40 -9.21 -13.60 3.86
C LEU A 40 -10.45 -12.98 4.52
N LEU A 41 -11.06 -11.99 3.88
CA LEU A 41 -12.32 -11.39 4.32
C LEU A 41 -13.43 -12.43 4.36
N GLN A 42 -13.62 -13.21 3.29
CA GLN A 42 -14.65 -14.27 3.26
C GLN A 42 -14.41 -15.34 4.34
N ALA A 43 -13.15 -15.68 4.60
CA ALA A 43 -12.74 -16.61 5.65
C ALA A 43 -12.84 -16.01 7.07
N GLN A 44 -13.21 -14.75 7.21
CA GLN A 44 -13.30 -14.03 8.48
C GLN A 44 -11.96 -13.91 9.22
N GLU A 45 -10.85 -13.94 8.50
CA GLU A 45 -9.50 -13.82 9.04
C GLU A 45 -9.11 -12.35 9.24
N TRP A 46 -9.81 -11.67 10.15
CA TRP A 46 -9.69 -10.21 10.34
C TRP A 46 -8.27 -9.76 10.65
N GLU A 47 -7.56 -10.48 11.51
CA GLU A 47 -6.18 -10.13 11.86
C GLU A 47 -5.24 -10.31 10.65
N ALA A 48 -5.43 -11.36 9.85
CA ALA A 48 -4.62 -11.58 8.65
C ALA A 48 -4.84 -10.48 7.61
N VAL A 49 -6.09 -10.03 7.41
CA VAL A 49 -6.40 -8.88 6.55
C VAL A 49 -5.65 -7.64 7.02
N ARG A 50 -5.71 -7.32 8.32
CA ARG A 50 -5.02 -6.15 8.89
C ARG A 50 -3.51 -6.28 8.83
N GLN A 51 -2.96 -7.49 9.00
CA GLN A 51 -1.54 -7.74 8.85
C GLN A 51 -1.07 -7.39 7.43
N VAL A 52 -1.82 -7.79 6.40
CA VAL A 52 -1.52 -7.41 5.02
C VAL A 52 -1.59 -5.89 4.83
N LEU A 53 -2.64 -5.23 5.32
CA LEU A 53 -2.82 -3.77 5.17
C LEU A 53 -1.74 -2.95 5.89
N LYS A 54 -1.23 -3.44 7.02
CA LYS A 54 -0.29 -2.71 7.90
C LYS A 54 1.17 -3.10 7.72
N ALA A 55 1.45 -4.15 6.96
CA ALA A 55 2.80 -4.53 6.58
C ALA A 55 3.26 -3.78 5.31
N PRO A 56 4.56 -3.49 5.18
CA PRO A 56 5.13 -3.08 3.90
C PRO A 56 4.99 -4.21 2.85
N PRO A 57 4.83 -3.87 1.57
CA PRO A 57 4.76 -2.51 1.02
C PRO A 57 3.39 -1.82 1.17
N VAL A 58 2.30 -2.55 1.45
CA VAL A 58 0.93 -2.02 1.39
C VAL A 58 0.70 -0.85 2.33
N ASN A 59 1.34 -0.86 3.51
CA ASN A 59 1.21 0.22 4.47
C ASN A 59 1.78 1.57 3.99
N TYR A 60 2.67 1.56 2.98
CA TYR A 60 3.17 2.78 2.35
C TYR A 60 2.07 3.49 1.58
N LEU A 61 1.08 2.75 1.06
CA LEU A 61 -0.02 3.32 0.29
C LEU A 61 -0.99 4.17 1.10
N TRP A 62 -1.00 4.10 2.44
CA TRP A 62 -2.02 4.79 3.25
C TRP A 62 -1.62 5.15 4.70
N ASN A 63 -0.73 4.39 5.34
CA ASN A 63 -0.54 4.44 6.80
C ASN A 63 0.75 5.14 7.27
N LEU A 64 1.74 5.33 6.39
CA LEU A 64 3.06 5.88 6.76
C LEU A 64 3.33 7.30 6.25
N GLY A 65 2.27 8.04 5.92
CA GLY A 65 2.33 9.45 5.52
C GLY A 65 2.78 9.67 4.07
N GLU A 66 2.64 10.91 3.61
CA GLU A 66 2.77 11.26 2.18
C GLU A 66 4.13 10.92 1.59
N SER A 67 5.22 11.20 2.33
CA SER A 67 6.61 10.96 1.88
C SER A 67 6.97 9.50 1.59
N LYS A 68 6.13 8.55 2.03
CA LYS A 68 6.33 7.12 1.78
C LYS A 68 5.38 6.56 0.73
N ASN A 69 4.34 7.31 0.35
CA ASN A 69 3.32 6.82 -0.57
C ASN A 69 3.89 6.55 -1.96
N THR A 70 3.95 5.27 -2.34
CA THR A 70 4.54 4.81 -3.60
C THR A 70 3.84 5.44 -4.82
N VAL A 71 2.52 5.68 -4.76
CA VAL A 71 1.78 6.31 -5.86
C VAL A 71 2.10 7.81 -5.95
N LYS A 72 2.23 8.52 -4.82
CA LYS A 72 2.67 9.92 -4.83
C LYS A 72 4.09 10.05 -5.38
N LYS A 73 5.02 9.18 -4.97
CA LYS A 73 6.39 9.12 -5.51
C LYS A 73 6.42 8.88 -7.02
N VAL A 74 5.49 8.06 -7.54
CA VAL A 74 5.32 7.91 -8.98
C VAL A 74 4.96 9.24 -9.61
N GLY A 75 3.97 9.96 -9.07
CA GLY A 75 3.59 11.30 -9.54
C GLY A 75 4.75 12.29 -9.55
N GLU A 76 5.61 12.26 -8.51
CA GLU A 76 6.83 13.08 -8.45
C GLU A 76 7.83 12.73 -9.56
N VAL A 77 8.07 11.44 -9.82
CA VAL A 77 9.02 10.97 -10.84
C VAL A 77 8.51 11.17 -12.26
N THR A 78 7.19 11.10 -12.47
CA THR A 78 6.57 11.28 -13.79
C THR A 78 6.15 12.72 -14.07
N ASP A 79 6.25 13.62 -13.09
CA ASP A 79 5.71 14.99 -13.12
C ASP A 79 4.23 15.02 -13.51
N ASP A 80 3.45 14.11 -12.91
CA ASP A 80 2.02 13.95 -13.20
C ASP A 80 1.19 14.02 -11.91
N ALA A 81 0.48 15.14 -11.77
CA ALA A 81 -0.35 15.43 -10.60
C ALA A 81 -1.54 14.48 -10.42
N SER A 82 -1.98 13.78 -11.48
CA SER A 82 -3.12 12.86 -11.40
C SER A 82 -2.87 11.68 -10.47
N TYR A 83 -1.61 11.30 -10.26
CA TYR A 83 -1.25 10.25 -9.30
C TYR A 83 -1.49 10.65 -7.84
N PHE A 84 -1.55 11.95 -7.52
CA PHE A 84 -1.87 12.38 -6.17
C PHE A 84 -3.34 12.14 -5.85
N ASP A 85 -4.25 12.43 -6.78
CA ASP A 85 -5.68 12.14 -6.63
C ASP A 85 -5.93 10.64 -6.50
N LEU A 86 -5.27 9.83 -7.34
CA LEU A 86 -5.33 8.37 -7.27
C LEU A 86 -4.75 7.84 -5.95
N ALA A 87 -3.71 8.48 -5.41
CA ALA A 87 -3.14 8.12 -4.12
C ALA A 87 -4.11 8.42 -2.97
N GLU A 88 -4.85 9.52 -3.00
CA GLU A 88 -5.87 9.85 -1.99
C GLU A 88 -7.05 8.87 -2.04
N GLU A 89 -7.55 8.55 -3.24
CA GLU A 89 -8.61 7.55 -3.43
C GLU A 89 -8.19 6.18 -2.90
N LEU A 90 -6.98 5.72 -3.28
CA LEU A 90 -6.42 4.46 -2.82
C LEU A 90 -6.22 4.45 -1.29
N SER A 91 -5.66 5.53 -0.74
CA SER A 91 -5.43 5.66 0.71
C SER A 91 -6.75 5.57 1.49
N GLY A 92 -7.77 6.30 1.04
CA GLY A 92 -9.08 6.33 1.68
C GLY A 92 -9.76 4.96 1.67
N ALA A 93 -9.70 4.25 0.53
CA ALA A 93 -10.25 2.90 0.43
C ALA A 93 -9.54 1.92 1.38
N LEU A 94 -8.20 1.94 1.43
CA LEU A 94 -7.43 1.06 2.33
C LEU A 94 -7.68 1.38 3.81
N GLN A 95 -7.79 2.66 4.16
CA GLN A 95 -8.11 3.09 5.52
C GLN A 95 -9.51 2.61 5.96
N LEU A 96 -10.52 2.77 5.10
CA LEU A 96 -11.87 2.28 5.38
C LEU A 96 -11.92 0.75 5.47
N CYS A 97 -11.14 0.05 4.63
CA CYS A 97 -10.99 -1.40 4.74
C CYS A 97 -10.43 -1.82 6.10
N ASP A 98 -9.35 -1.20 6.59
CA ASP A 98 -8.81 -1.49 7.93
C ASP A 98 -9.84 -1.20 9.01
N GLN A 99 -10.55 -0.07 8.92
CA GLN A 99 -11.55 0.30 9.90
C GLN A 99 -12.68 -0.73 9.99
N PHE A 100 -13.30 -1.09 8.87
CA PHE A 100 -14.41 -2.05 8.88
C PHE A 100 -13.95 -3.46 9.29
N THR A 101 -12.73 -3.84 8.92
CA THR A 101 -12.13 -5.11 9.35
C THR A 101 -11.88 -5.11 10.85
N TYR A 102 -11.34 -4.01 11.40
CA TYR A 102 -11.14 -3.84 12.83
C TYR A 102 -12.45 -3.90 13.60
N ASP A 103 -13.51 -3.24 13.12
CA ASP A 103 -14.82 -3.24 13.76
C ASP A 103 -15.38 -4.67 13.90
N ASN A 104 -15.15 -5.53 12.90
CA ASN A 104 -15.57 -6.94 12.95
C ASN A 104 -14.94 -7.73 14.11
N VAL A 105 -13.75 -7.35 14.58
CA VAL A 105 -13.09 -7.97 15.74
C VAL A 105 -13.89 -7.74 17.03
N PHE A 106 -14.58 -6.59 17.16
CA PHE A 106 -15.29 -6.20 18.39
C PHE A 106 -16.78 -6.54 18.37
N ILE A 107 -17.32 -7.03 17.25
CA ILE A 107 -18.74 -7.40 17.13
C ILE A 107 -19.23 -8.33 18.25
N PRO A 108 -18.46 -9.33 18.73
CA PRO A 108 -18.88 -10.16 19.87
C PRO A 108 -19.14 -9.38 21.16
N PHE A 109 -18.67 -8.14 21.26
CA PHE A 109 -18.75 -7.28 22.46
C PHE A 109 -19.64 -6.05 22.27
N GLN A 110 -20.22 -5.84 21.07
CA GLN A 110 -21.05 -4.66 20.77
C GLN A 110 -22.54 -4.93 21.04
N PRO A 111 -23.29 -3.97 21.63
CA PRO A 111 -24.73 -4.11 21.80
C PRO A 111 -25.44 -4.08 20.43
N GLY A 112 -26.19 -5.13 20.10
CA GLY A 112 -26.91 -5.25 18.82
C GLY A 112 -27.02 -6.68 18.31
N ASN A 113 -27.33 -6.83 17.02
CA ASN A 113 -27.65 -8.13 16.41
C ASN A 113 -26.42 -9.01 16.08
N GLY A 114 -25.21 -8.59 16.48
CA GLY A 114 -23.98 -9.39 16.39
C GLY A 114 -23.54 -9.80 14.97
N LYS A 115 -24.02 -9.13 13.92
CA LYS A 115 -23.76 -9.55 12.53
C LYS A 115 -22.46 -8.97 12.00
N VAL A 116 -21.55 -9.85 11.59
CA VAL A 116 -20.34 -9.53 10.83
C VAL A 116 -20.68 -8.70 9.59
N LYS A 117 -19.92 -7.61 9.40
CA LYS A 117 -20.02 -6.72 8.26
C LYS A 117 -18.94 -7.07 7.24
N ILE A 118 -19.30 -7.93 6.29
CA ILE A 118 -18.36 -8.39 5.26
C ILE A 118 -18.39 -7.52 3.99
N LYS A 119 -19.54 -6.89 3.72
CA LYS A 119 -19.80 -6.19 2.47
C LYS A 119 -18.91 -4.96 2.34
N GLU A 120 -18.92 -4.11 3.35
CA GLU A 120 -18.22 -2.84 3.38
C GLU A 120 -16.69 -3.00 3.20
N PRO A 121 -15.97 -3.84 3.97
CA PRO A 121 -14.54 -4.01 3.73
C PRO A 121 -14.24 -4.65 2.36
N THR A 122 -15.12 -5.51 1.84
CA THR A 122 -14.96 -6.10 0.50
C THR A 122 -15.10 -5.07 -0.61
N GLU A 123 -16.07 -4.15 -0.50
CA GLU A 123 -16.24 -3.04 -1.43
C GLU A 123 -14.99 -2.15 -1.43
N GLN A 124 -14.45 -1.83 -0.26
CA GLN A 124 -13.24 -1.02 -0.14
C GLN A 124 -12.00 -1.70 -0.74
N VAL A 125 -11.81 -3.00 -0.52
CA VAL A 125 -10.73 -3.77 -1.18
C VAL A 125 -10.90 -3.76 -2.69
N THR A 126 -12.13 -3.91 -3.18
CA THR A 126 -12.42 -3.92 -4.62
C THR A 126 -12.09 -2.57 -5.25
N THR A 127 -12.47 -1.46 -4.61
CA THR A 127 -12.09 -0.11 -5.04
C THR A 127 -10.58 0.05 -5.03
N ALA A 128 -9.89 -0.27 -3.94
CA ALA A 128 -8.43 -0.15 -3.85
C ALA A 128 -7.70 -0.94 -4.95
N ILE A 129 -8.16 -2.16 -5.22
CA ILE A 129 -7.65 -2.99 -6.32
C ILE A 129 -7.86 -2.32 -7.68
N ALA A 130 -9.07 -1.83 -7.96
CA ALA A 130 -9.41 -1.19 -9.23
C ALA A 130 -8.60 0.09 -9.46
N THR A 131 -8.46 0.93 -8.43
CA THR A 131 -7.64 2.15 -8.48
C THR A 131 -6.18 1.81 -8.75
N LEU A 132 -5.62 0.81 -8.06
CA LEU A 132 -4.24 0.36 -8.27
C LEU A 132 -4.01 -0.27 -9.64
N ASP A 133 -4.97 -1.03 -10.17
CA ASP A 133 -4.94 -1.54 -11.55
C ASP A 133 -4.94 -0.38 -12.56
N GLY A 134 -5.69 0.69 -12.30
CA GLY A 134 -5.65 1.93 -13.08
C GLY A 134 -4.28 2.61 -13.08
N VAL A 135 -3.66 2.74 -11.90
CA VAL A 135 -2.29 3.28 -11.73
C VAL A 135 -1.28 2.44 -12.53
N LEU A 136 -1.30 1.12 -12.37
CA LEU A 136 -0.37 0.22 -13.06
C LEU A 136 -0.54 0.25 -14.59
N LYS A 137 -1.78 0.40 -15.07
CA LYS A 137 -2.08 0.57 -16.50
C LYS A 137 -1.53 1.88 -17.05
N ALA A 138 -1.61 2.98 -16.30
CA ALA A 138 -1.06 4.28 -16.71
C ALA A 138 0.48 4.29 -16.75
N LEU A 139 1.12 3.39 -15.99
CA LEU A 139 2.58 3.25 -15.95
C LEU A 139 3.18 2.38 -17.04
N SER A 140 2.35 1.55 -17.68
CA SER A 140 2.72 0.60 -18.75
C SER A 140 2.96 1.30 -20.08
#